data_AF-A0A5B8V1K4-F1
#
_entry.id   AF-A0A5B8V1K4-F1
#
_cell.length_a   1.000
_cell.length_b   1.000
_cell.length_c   1.000
_cell.angle_alpha   90.00
_cell.angle_beta   90.00
_cell.angle_gamma   90.00
#
_symmetry.space_group_name_H-M   'P 1'
#
loop_
_entity.id
_entity.type
_entity.pdbx_description
1 polymer ?
#
loop_
_entity_poly.entity_id
_entity_poly.type
_entity_poly.pdbx_seq_one_letter_code
_entity_poly.pdbx_strand_id
1 'polypeptide(L)'
;MPKEEVNDLVKFLLPYPDKVKAAALWLREFVWDLYPQTNELIYDNYNAVAFGWSPTDKAGDVFCSIAVASDHVNFGFNRGVDFPDPQKVLIGNGNQYRYLQVREKDGFPAEYMIQLLDAAYRNSIARMKPQKNPISGQTIVKSISPVKRRPGFK
;
A
#
# COMPACT_ATOMS: atom_id res chain seq x y z
N MET A 1 3.74 -14.98 -8.02
CA MET A 1 2.39 -15.51 -8.24
C MET A 1 1.39 -14.36 -8.19
N PRO A 2 0.44 -14.29 -9.12
CA PRO A 2 -0.54 -13.20 -9.23
C PRO A 2 -1.54 -13.23 -8.08
N LYS A 3 -2.20 -12.08 -7.81
CA LYS A 3 -3.35 -11.72 -6.94
C LYS A 3 -3.86 -12.70 -5.84
N GLU A 4 -3.86 -14.00 -6.10
CA GLU A 4 -4.37 -15.12 -5.31
C GLU A 4 -3.59 -15.45 -4.02
N GLU A 5 -2.31 -15.04 -3.87
CA GLU A 5 -1.54 -15.29 -2.63
C GLU A 5 -1.90 -14.30 -1.51
N VAL A 6 -3.11 -14.43 -0.96
CA VAL A 6 -3.65 -13.58 0.13
C VAL A 6 -3.39 -14.16 1.52
N ASN A 7 -3.04 -15.45 1.61
CA ASN A 7 -3.07 -16.21 2.85
C ASN A 7 -2.28 -15.57 3.99
N ASP A 8 -1.07 -15.09 3.72
CA ASP A 8 -0.24 -14.48 4.76
C ASP A 8 -0.75 -13.09 5.14
N LEU A 9 -1.22 -12.28 4.17
CA LEU A 9 -1.83 -11.00 4.48
C LEU A 9 -3.05 -11.16 5.39
N VAL A 10 -3.96 -12.08 5.07
CA VAL A 10 -5.14 -12.35 5.90
C VAL A 10 -4.74 -12.78 7.31
N LYS A 11 -3.72 -13.64 7.47
CA LYS A 11 -3.18 -14.00 8.78
C LYS A 11 -2.67 -12.77 9.54
N PHE A 12 -1.90 -11.90 8.88
CA PHE A 12 -1.34 -10.71 9.51
C PHE A 12 -2.41 -9.70 9.93
N LEU A 13 -3.52 -9.67 9.20
CA LEU A 13 -4.68 -8.82 9.46
C LEU A 13 -5.60 -9.34 10.56
N LEU A 14 -5.56 -10.63 10.94
CA LEU A 14 -6.41 -11.23 11.98
C LEU A 14 -6.60 -10.39 13.25
N PRO A 15 -5.55 -9.75 13.81
CA PRO A 15 -5.68 -8.98 15.04
C PRO A 15 -6.46 -7.66 14.92
N TYR A 16 -6.71 -7.20 13.69
CA TYR A 16 -7.37 -5.92 13.43
C TYR A 16 -8.91 -6.08 13.39
N PRO A 17 -9.67 -5.02 13.73
CA PRO A 17 -11.12 -5.04 13.65
C PRO A 17 -11.63 -5.35 12.23
N ASP A 18 -12.79 -6.01 12.11
CA ASP A 18 -13.36 -6.44 10.83
C ASP A 18 -13.50 -5.29 9.83
N LYS A 19 -13.93 -4.10 10.28
CA LYS A 19 -14.03 -2.91 9.43
C LYS A 19 -12.68 -2.50 8.81
N VAL A 20 -11.59 -2.62 9.58
CA VAL A 20 -10.24 -2.25 9.12
C VAL A 20 -9.73 -3.28 8.13
N LYS A 21 -9.97 -4.58 8.41
CA LYS A 21 -9.63 -5.67 7.48
C LYS A 21 -10.37 -5.50 6.16
N ALA A 22 -11.66 -5.21 6.20
CA ALA A 22 -12.49 -4.99 5.01
C ALA A 22 -11.99 -3.79 4.18
N ALA A 23 -11.70 -2.65 4.82
CA ALA A 23 -11.15 -1.49 4.13
C ALA A 23 -9.78 -1.79 3.48
N ALA A 24 -8.88 -2.47 4.20
CA ALA A 24 -7.56 -2.83 3.69
C ALA A 24 -7.64 -3.77 2.48
N LEU A 25 -8.47 -4.82 2.55
CA LEU A 25 -8.65 -5.77 1.46
C LEU A 25 -9.39 -5.13 0.27
N TRP A 26 -10.36 -4.25 0.50
CA TRP A 26 -11.02 -3.54 -0.58
C TRP A 26 -10.05 -2.61 -1.34
N LEU A 27 -9.24 -1.84 -0.61
CA LEU A 27 -8.19 -0.99 -1.21
C LEU A 27 -7.14 -1.83 -1.95
N ARG A 28 -6.84 -3.03 -1.44
CA ARG A 28 -5.96 -3.99 -2.11
C ARG A 28 -6.46 -4.38 -3.48
N GLU A 29 -7.73 -4.77 -3.55
CA GLU A 29 -8.37 -5.13 -4.82
C GLU A 29 -8.39 -3.94 -5.79
N PHE A 30 -8.71 -2.75 -5.28
CA PHE A 30 -8.72 -1.52 -6.08
C PHE A 30 -7.38 -1.25 -6.78
N VAL A 31 -6.24 -1.41 -6.08
CA VAL A 31 -4.93 -1.19 -6.72
C VAL A 31 -4.54 -2.35 -7.63
N TRP A 32 -4.84 -3.60 -7.27
CA TRP A 32 -4.56 -4.76 -8.12
C TRP A 32 -5.28 -4.69 -9.47
N ASP A 33 -6.54 -4.22 -9.48
CA ASP A 33 -7.32 -4.09 -10.71
C ASP A 33 -6.73 -3.02 -11.66
N LEU A 34 -6.07 -2.00 -11.11
CA LEU A 34 -5.44 -0.92 -11.87
C LEU A 34 -4.01 -1.25 -12.31
N TYR A 35 -3.24 -1.95 -11.47
CA TYR A 35 -1.80 -2.20 -11.68
C TYR A 35 -1.42 -3.68 -11.56
N PRO A 36 -2.04 -4.60 -12.35
CA PRO A 36 -1.83 -6.04 -12.22
C PRO A 36 -0.42 -6.53 -12.56
N GLN A 37 0.39 -5.67 -13.21
CA GLN A 37 1.78 -5.99 -13.56
C GLN A 37 2.78 -5.58 -12.47
N THR A 38 2.33 -4.89 -11.41
CA THR A 38 3.19 -4.51 -10.30
C THR A 38 3.22 -5.59 -9.22
N ASN A 39 4.22 -5.55 -8.35
CA ASN A 39 4.34 -6.48 -7.23
C ASN A 39 3.75 -5.87 -5.96
N GLU A 40 2.97 -6.66 -5.24
CA GLU A 40 2.56 -6.35 -3.88
C GLU A 40 3.63 -6.82 -2.90
N LEU A 41 4.22 -5.89 -2.15
CA LEU A 41 5.24 -6.15 -1.16
C LEU A 41 4.63 -6.04 0.23
N ILE A 42 4.59 -7.13 0.99
CA ILE A 42 3.97 -7.21 2.33
C ILE A 42 5.03 -7.18 3.43
N TYR A 43 4.78 -6.38 4.44
CA TYR A 43 5.63 -6.17 5.60
C TYR A 43 4.81 -6.35 6.88
N ASP A 44 5.06 -7.45 7.58
CA ASP A 44 4.45 -7.72 8.88
C ASP A 44 5.29 -7.08 10.00
N ASN A 45 5.30 -5.74 10.03
CA ASN A 45 6.21 -4.96 10.88
C ASN A 45 5.77 -4.91 12.35
N TYR A 46 6.72 -4.46 13.19
CA TYR A 46 6.55 -4.29 14.64
C TYR A 46 5.31 -3.45 14.99
N ASN A 47 5.15 -2.26 14.39
CA ASN A 47 4.06 -1.34 14.75
C ASN A 47 2.77 -1.51 13.93
N ALA A 48 2.84 -2.05 12.72
CA ALA A 48 1.70 -2.16 11.81
C ALA A 48 1.97 -3.18 10.70
N VAL A 49 0.91 -3.80 10.18
CA VAL A 49 0.96 -4.42 8.87
C VAL A 49 0.98 -3.32 7.82
N ALA A 50 1.92 -3.39 6.89
CA ALA A 50 1.96 -2.49 5.74
C ALA A 50 2.24 -3.30 4.48
N PHE A 51 1.61 -2.91 3.39
CA PHE A 51 1.86 -3.52 2.08
C PHE A 51 1.71 -2.47 0.99
N GLY A 52 2.32 -2.68 -0.17
CA GLY A 52 2.28 -1.68 -1.23
C GLY A 52 2.73 -2.20 -2.58
N TRP A 53 2.46 -1.42 -3.62
CA TRP A 53 2.70 -1.83 -5.01
C TRP A 53 3.97 -1.19 -5.54
N SER A 54 4.80 -2.01 -6.15
CA SER A 54 6.10 -1.63 -6.72
C SER A 54 6.26 -2.19 -8.14
N PRO A 55 6.77 -1.40 -9.10
CA PRO A 55 7.16 -1.92 -10.41
C PRO A 55 8.33 -2.90 -10.35
N THR A 56 9.04 -2.97 -9.21
CA THR A 56 10.15 -3.89 -8.95
C THR A 56 9.90 -4.65 -7.64
N ASP A 57 10.88 -5.40 -7.13
CA ASP A 57 10.81 -6.05 -5.82
C ASP A 57 11.38 -5.18 -4.68
N LYS A 58 11.68 -3.90 -4.97
CA LYS A 58 12.33 -2.96 -4.06
C LYS A 58 11.32 -2.05 -3.38
N ALA A 59 11.54 -1.84 -2.08
CA ALA A 59 10.74 -0.94 -1.26
C ALA A 59 10.80 0.52 -1.74
N GLY A 60 11.95 0.96 -2.27
CA GLY A 60 12.16 2.33 -2.74
C GLY A 60 11.37 2.69 -4.01
N ASP A 61 10.91 1.66 -4.74
CA ASP A 61 10.14 1.81 -5.97
C ASP A 61 8.62 1.64 -5.70
N VAL A 62 8.22 1.37 -4.44
CA VAL A 62 6.81 1.31 -4.05
C VAL A 62 6.18 2.69 -4.27
N PHE A 63 5.18 2.78 -5.15
CA PHE A 63 4.53 4.05 -5.50
C PHE A 63 3.33 4.35 -4.60
N CYS A 64 2.57 3.32 -4.22
CA CYS A 64 1.48 3.43 -3.25
C CYS A 64 1.53 2.30 -2.21
N SER A 65 0.97 2.57 -1.03
CA SER A 65 0.95 1.65 0.09
C SER A 65 -0.33 1.74 0.89
N ILE A 66 -0.60 0.67 1.62
CA ILE A 66 -1.64 0.53 2.61
C ILE A 66 -0.94 0.24 3.93
N ALA A 67 -1.11 1.13 4.91
CA ALA A 67 -0.65 0.92 6.28
C ALA A 67 -1.85 0.76 7.20
N VAL A 68 -1.89 -0.35 7.93
CA VAL A 68 -3.07 -0.77 8.71
C VAL A 68 -2.92 -0.27 10.15
N ALA A 69 -3.75 0.71 10.51
CA ALA A 69 -3.85 1.25 11.87
C ALA A 69 -4.94 0.52 12.67
N SER A 70 -5.11 0.87 13.94
CA SER A 70 -6.05 0.20 14.84
C SER A 70 -7.52 0.39 14.47
N ASP A 71 -7.90 1.53 13.88
CA ASP A 71 -9.28 1.92 13.60
C ASP A 71 -9.52 2.45 12.18
N HIS A 72 -8.47 2.52 11.37
CA HIS A 72 -8.48 3.01 9.99
C HIS A 72 -7.33 2.39 9.19
N VAL A 73 -7.31 2.70 7.90
CA VAL A 73 -6.23 2.36 6.97
C VAL A 73 -5.68 3.64 6.37
N ASN A 74 -4.36 3.77 6.28
CA ASN A 74 -3.73 4.85 5.53
C ASN A 74 -3.45 4.35 4.11
N PHE A 75 -4.14 4.92 3.13
CA PHE A 75 -3.82 4.74 1.71
C PHE A 75 -2.85 5.82 1.28
N GLY A 76 -1.58 5.47 1.10
CA GLY A 76 -0.52 6.44 0.94
C GLY A 76 0.38 6.26 -0.26
N PHE A 77 1.24 7.25 -0.43
CA PHE A 77 2.13 7.44 -1.56
C PHE A 77 3.53 7.77 -1.02
N ASN A 78 4.50 6.89 -1.29
CA ASN A 78 5.86 7.00 -0.73
C ASN A 78 6.59 8.28 -1.17
N ARG A 79 6.24 8.79 -2.35
CA ARG A 79 6.74 10.05 -2.92
C ARG A 79 5.58 10.99 -3.23
N GLY A 80 4.59 11.03 -2.33
CA GLY A 80 3.40 11.86 -2.49
C GLY A 80 3.64 13.37 -2.52
N VAL A 81 4.86 13.83 -2.21
CA VAL A 81 5.28 15.23 -2.39
C VAL A 81 5.74 15.57 -3.80
N ASP A 82 6.04 14.55 -4.62
CA ASP A 82 6.65 14.74 -5.95
C ASP A 82 5.62 14.96 -7.07
N PHE A 83 4.32 14.96 -6.74
CA PHE A 83 3.24 15.21 -7.68
C PHE A 83 2.16 16.11 -7.06
N PRO A 84 1.43 16.88 -7.88
CA PRO A 84 0.40 17.78 -7.37
C PRO A 84 -0.81 17.00 -6.83
N ASP A 85 -1.36 17.49 -5.72
CA ASP A 85 -2.68 17.13 -5.19
C ASP A 85 -3.56 18.40 -5.15
N PRO A 86 -4.14 18.83 -6.29
CA PRO A 86 -4.91 20.07 -6.36
C PRO A 86 -6.14 20.09 -5.44
N GLN A 87 -6.76 18.93 -5.19
CA GLN A 87 -7.91 18.82 -4.30
C GLN A 87 -7.51 18.78 -2.82
N LYS A 88 -6.21 18.66 -2.51
CA LYS A 88 -5.64 18.69 -1.15
C LYS A 88 -6.28 17.64 -0.22
N VAL A 89 -6.56 16.46 -0.75
CA VAL A 89 -7.15 15.36 0.03
C VAL A 89 -6.10 14.57 0.79
N LEU A 90 -4.84 14.63 0.36
CA LEU A 90 -3.75 13.94 1.01
C LEU A 90 -3.21 14.74 2.20
N ILE A 91 -2.99 14.03 3.30
CA ILE A 91 -2.42 14.56 4.53
C ILE A 91 -1.00 14.01 4.76
N GLY A 92 -0.35 14.52 5.80
CA GLY A 92 0.98 14.12 6.23
C GLY A 92 2.00 15.25 6.06
N ASN A 93 2.81 15.45 7.10
CA ASN A 93 3.81 16.53 7.17
C ASN A 93 5.25 16.03 6.92
N GLY A 94 5.42 14.75 6.55
CA GLY A 94 6.73 14.19 6.26
C GLY A 94 7.34 14.76 4.97
N ASN A 95 8.64 14.56 4.77
CA ASN A 95 9.35 15.09 3.61
C ASN A 95 9.12 14.30 2.31
N GLN A 96 8.40 13.18 2.35
CA GLN A 96 8.19 12.31 1.17
C GLN A 96 6.78 11.72 1.12
N TYR A 97 6.31 11.17 2.25
CA TYR A 97 5.06 10.43 2.33
C TYR A 97 3.84 11.35 2.43
N ARG A 98 2.80 11.02 1.67
CA ARG A 98 1.45 11.60 1.80
C ARG A 98 0.43 10.47 1.78
N TYR A 99 -0.73 10.66 2.41
CA TYR A 99 -1.75 9.61 2.51
C TYR A 99 -3.15 10.15 2.71
N LEU A 100 -4.13 9.32 2.42
CA LEU A 100 -5.54 9.48 2.77
C LEU A 100 -5.89 8.49 3.89
N GLN A 101 -6.61 8.95 4.91
CA GLN A 101 -7.21 8.06 5.90
C GLN A 101 -8.52 7.48 5.37
N VAL A 102 -8.61 6.16 5.35
CA VAL A 102 -9.77 5.41 4.86
C VAL A 102 -10.31 4.56 6.01
N ARG A 103 -11.58 4.78 6.36
CA ARG A 103 -12.26 4.00 7.41
C ARG A 103 -13.22 2.97 6.81
N GLU A 104 -13.80 3.31 5.67
CA GLU A 104 -14.72 2.51 4.90
C GLU A 104 -14.65 2.90 3.42
N LYS A 105 -15.30 2.11 2.57
CA LYS A 105 -15.35 2.35 1.12
C LYS A 105 -16.10 3.63 0.77
N ASP A 106 -17.15 3.93 1.52
CA ASP A 106 -18.03 5.06 1.24
C ASP A 106 -17.27 6.38 1.48
N GLY A 107 -17.38 7.29 0.52
CA GLY A 107 -16.63 8.53 0.53
C GLY A 107 -15.18 8.41 0.06
N PHE A 108 -14.69 7.21 -0.32
CA PHE A 108 -13.39 7.11 -0.99
C PHE A 108 -13.46 7.75 -2.38
N PRO A 109 -12.62 8.77 -2.68
CA PRO A 109 -12.68 9.51 -3.94
C PRO A 109 -11.99 8.72 -5.06
N ALA A 110 -12.61 7.61 -5.50
CA ALA A 110 -11.99 6.62 -6.38
C ALA A 110 -11.42 7.21 -7.69
N GLU A 111 -12.21 8.05 -8.39
CA GLU A 111 -11.78 8.67 -9.65
C GLU A 111 -10.54 9.55 -9.47
N TYR A 112 -10.50 10.31 -8.37
CA TYR A 112 -9.35 11.16 -8.07
C TYR A 112 -8.14 10.33 -7.62
N MET A 113 -8.37 9.26 -6.85
CA MET A 113 -7.31 8.34 -6.44
C MET A 113 -6.67 7.62 -7.63
N ILE A 114 -7.42 7.31 -8.70
CA ILE A 114 -6.86 6.78 -9.95
C ILE A 114 -5.86 7.77 -10.56
N GLN A 115 -6.19 9.08 -10.58
CA GLN A 115 -5.29 10.11 -11.11
C GLN A 115 -4.00 10.23 -10.29
N LEU A 116 -4.13 10.22 -8.96
CA LEU A 116 -2.96 10.27 -8.07
C LEU A 116 -2.10 8.99 -8.18
N LEU A 117 -2.72 7.83 -8.36
CA LEU A 117 -2.01 6.58 -8.61
C LEU A 117 -1.23 6.61 -9.92
N ASP A 118 -1.80 7.13 -11.01
CA ASP A 118 -1.09 7.27 -12.28
C ASP A 118 0.12 8.19 -12.15
N ALA A 119 -0.03 9.34 -11.49
CA ALA A 119 1.08 10.24 -11.21
C ALA A 119 2.18 9.58 -10.37
N ALA A 120 1.80 8.87 -9.29
CA ALA A 120 2.72 8.15 -8.43
C ALA A 120 3.46 7.02 -9.16
N TYR A 121 2.73 6.25 -9.98
CA TYR A 121 3.31 5.17 -10.78
C TYR A 121 4.32 5.70 -11.79
N ARG A 122 3.97 6.74 -12.56
CA ARG A 122 4.90 7.40 -13.50
C ARG A 122 6.15 7.94 -12.80
N ASN A 123 5.98 8.56 -11.63
CA ASN A 123 7.11 9.02 -10.82
C ASN A 123 8.03 7.87 -10.39
N SER A 124 7.46 6.73 -10.00
CA SER A 124 8.24 5.53 -9.66
C SER A 124 9.00 4.97 -10.87
N ILE A 125 8.33 4.81 -12.01
CA ILE A 125 8.96 4.33 -13.26
C ILE A 125 10.11 5.25 -13.70
N ALA A 126 9.95 6.57 -13.55
CA ALA A 126 11.00 7.53 -13.92
C ALA A 126 12.24 7.45 -13.00
N ARG A 127 12.09 6.98 -11.75
CA ARG A 127 13.15 6.94 -10.74
C ARG A 127 13.79 5.56 -10.59
N MET A 128 13.08 4.49 -10.96
CA MET A 128 13.57 3.14 -10.81
C MET A 128 14.78 2.90 -11.72
N LYS A 129 15.72 2.08 -11.24
CA LYS A 129 16.85 1.63 -12.06
C LYS A 129 16.40 0.50 -12.98
N PRO A 130 17.02 0.31 -14.16
CA PRO A 130 16.81 -0.87 -14.99
C PRO A 130 16.99 -2.17 -14.17
N GLN A 131 16.11 -3.14 -14.39
CA GLN A 131 16.19 -4.46 -13.75
C GLN A 131 16.68 -5.50 -14.76
N LYS A 132 17.64 -6.34 -14.37
CA LYS A 132 18.13 -7.44 -15.22
C LYS A 132 17.11 -8.57 -15.33
N ASN A 133 16.43 -8.89 -14.22
CA ASN A 133 15.41 -9.93 -14.12
C ASN A 133 14.15 -9.33 -13.49
N PRO A 134 13.25 -8.72 -14.28
CA PRO A 134 12.05 -8.09 -13.75
C PRO A 134 11.11 -9.14 -13.16
N ILE A 135 10.80 -8.99 -11.88
CA ILE A 135 9.69 -9.69 -11.23
C ILE A 135 8.47 -8.80 -11.38
N SER A 136 7.34 -9.34 -11.82
CA SER A 136 6.10 -8.60 -12.06
C SER A 136 4.88 -9.42 -11.66
N GLY A 137 3.82 -8.73 -11.24
CA GLY A 137 2.55 -9.36 -10.88
C GLY A 137 2.68 -10.37 -9.75
N GLN A 138 3.54 -10.12 -8.76
CA GLN A 138 3.72 -11.04 -7.63
C GLN A 138 3.27 -10.45 -6.30
N THR A 139 2.73 -11.29 -5.41
CA THR A 139 2.61 -10.98 -3.98
C THR A 139 3.81 -11.53 -3.24
N ILE A 140 4.51 -10.71 -2.44
CA ILE A 140 5.80 -11.08 -1.83
C ILE A 140 5.83 -10.61 -0.37
N VAL A 141 5.96 -11.55 0.58
CA VAL A 141 6.27 -11.20 1.98
C VAL A 141 7.75 -10.85 2.10
N LYS A 142 8.05 -9.57 2.33
CA LYS A 142 9.44 -9.08 2.40
C LYS A 142 10.04 -9.21 3.80
N SER A 143 9.22 -9.09 4.84
CA SER A 143 9.68 -9.25 6.22
C SER A 143 8.55 -9.55 7.18
N ILE A 144 8.87 -10.33 8.21
CA ILE A 144 8.02 -10.58 9.36
C ILE A 144 8.81 -10.22 10.62
N SER A 145 8.28 -9.28 11.41
CA SER A 145 8.93 -8.91 12.66
C SER A 145 8.70 -9.99 13.73
N PRO A 146 9.76 -10.42 14.46
CA PRO A 146 9.62 -11.42 15.52
C PRO A 146 8.86 -10.87 16.74
N VAL A 147 8.81 -9.54 16.90
CA VAL A 147 8.08 -8.87 17.99
C VAL A 147 7.06 -7.91 17.38
N LYS A 148 5.88 -7.77 17.99
CA LYS A 148 4.79 -6.95 17.46
C LYS A 148 4.17 -6.12 18.59
N ARG A 149 3.97 -4.83 18.34
CA ARG A 149 3.32 -3.87 19.23
C ARG A 149 2.17 -3.18 18.48
N ARG A 150 1.09 -3.93 18.30
CA ARG A 150 -0.12 -3.55 17.56
C ARG A 150 -1.29 -4.40 18.09
N PRO A 151 -2.55 -4.18 17.67
CA PRO A 151 -3.69 -4.95 18.19
C PRO A 151 -3.41 -6.46 18.21
N GLY A 152 -3.85 -7.14 19.28
CA GLY A 152 -3.64 -8.58 19.50
C GLY A 152 -2.23 -9.03 19.90
N PHE A 153 -1.26 -8.11 20.02
CA PHE A 153 0.09 -8.40 20.52
C PHE A 153 0.48 -7.38 21.60
N LYS A 154 0.82 -7.85 22.80
CA LYS A 154 1.27 -7.03 23.94
C LYS A 154 2.75 -7.23 24.17
#